data_AF-A0A7J8QCV9-F1
#
_entry.id   AF-A0A7J8QCV9-F1
#
_cell.length_a   1.000
_cell.length_b   1.000
_cell.length_c   1.000
_cell.angle_alpha   90.00
_cell.angle_beta   90.00
_cell.angle_gamma   90.00
#
_symmetry.space_group_name_H-M   'P 1'
#
loop_
_entity.id
_entity.type
_entity.pdbx_description
1 polymer ?
#
loop_
_entity_poly.entity_id
_entity_poly.type
_entity_poly.pdbx_seq_one_letter_code
_entity_poly.pdbx_strand_id
1 'polypeptide(L)'
;LCVWPDQIRHWYRYRWTSPLHFIDTPDDACSYEYSRDCHDTHGVKDMCVAGAIQNFTSQLEHYREGTSDRRYNMTEALLFLSHFMGDIHQPMHVGFTTDEGGNTIAVRWFRHKSNLHHVSVSG
;
A
#
# COMPACT_ATOMS: atom_id res chain seq x y z
N LEU A 1 2.54 -16.40 -1.59
CA LEU A 1 2.10 -15.90 -0.27
C LEU A 1 2.08 -14.36 -0.21
N CYS A 2 2.92 -13.65 -0.98
CA CYS A 2 2.89 -12.18 -1.02
C CYS A 2 1.62 -11.56 -1.62
N VAL A 3 0.73 -12.33 -2.28
CA VAL A 3 -0.58 -11.84 -2.78
C VAL A 3 -1.65 -11.86 -1.67
N TRP A 4 -1.32 -12.39 -0.48
CA TRP A 4 -2.29 -12.51 0.61
C TRP A 4 -2.85 -11.16 1.09
N PRO A 5 -2.06 -10.09 1.26
CA PRO A 5 -2.59 -8.77 1.63
C PRO A 5 -3.66 -8.22 0.66
N ASP A 6 -3.49 -8.42 -0.64
CA ASP A 6 -4.52 -8.07 -1.65
C ASP A 6 -5.82 -8.83 -1.48
N GLN A 7 -5.77 -10.07 -0.97
CA GLN A 7 -6.97 -10.89 -0.78
C GLN A 7 -7.73 -10.45 0.48
N ILE A 8 -7.01 -10.13 1.56
CA ILE A 8 -7.62 -9.83 2.85
C ILE A 8 -8.07 -8.39 3.02
N ARG A 9 -7.56 -7.41 2.23
CA ARG A 9 -8.01 -6.00 2.30
C ARG A 9 -9.53 -5.83 2.11
N HIS A 10 -10.20 -6.80 1.49
CA HIS A 10 -11.66 -6.82 1.30
C HIS A 10 -12.43 -7.41 2.48
N TRP A 11 -11.76 -8.08 3.42
CA TRP A 11 -12.39 -8.71 4.57
C TRP A 11 -12.68 -7.66 5.63
N TYR A 12 -13.85 -7.73 6.26
CA TYR A 12 -14.28 -6.76 7.27
C TYR A 12 -13.22 -6.54 8.37
N ARG A 13 -12.56 -7.60 8.81
CA ARG A 13 -11.51 -7.56 9.84
C ARG A 13 -10.23 -6.82 9.40
N TYR A 14 -9.92 -6.79 8.10
CA TYR A 14 -8.68 -6.23 7.56
C TYR A 14 -8.94 -5.03 6.64
N ARG A 15 -10.15 -4.47 6.65
CA ARG A 15 -10.48 -3.30 5.82
C ARG A 15 -9.58 -2.08 6.09
N TRP A 16 -9.04 -2.01 7.31
CA TRP A 16 -8.06 -1.00 7.72
C TRP A 16 -6.73 -1.09 6.96
N THR A 17 -6.41 -2.23 6.31
CA THR A 17 -5.18 -2.38 5.53
C THR A 17 -5.30 -1.80 4.13
N SER A 18 -6.51 -1.53 3.64
CA SER A 18 -6.72 -1.04 2.27
C SER A 18 -5.91 0.21 1.92
N PRO A 19 -5.86 1.29 2.73
CA PRO A 19 -5.06 2.47 2.41
C PRO A 19 -3.55 2.23 2.56
N LEU A 20 -3.12 1.13 3.17
CA LEU A 20 -1.70 0.80 3.35
C LEU A 20 -1.02 0.31 2.06
N HIS A 21 -1.76 0.12 0.97
CA HIS A 21 -1.23 -0.37 -0.30
C HIS A 21 -0.71 0.75 -1.22
N PHE A 22 -0.99 2.02 -0.91
CA PHE A 22 -0.68 3.13 -1.79
C PHE A 22 -0.36 4.41 -1.02
N ILE A 23 0.03 5.45 -1.75
CA ILE A 23 0.16 6.84 -1.32
C ILE A 23 -0.55 7.69 -2.38
N ASP A 24 -1.48 8.52 -1.93
CA ASP A 24 -2.09 9.57 -2.75
C ASP A 24 -1.25 10.83 -2.62
N THR A 25 -0.69 11.31 -3.74
CA THR A 25 0.03 12.58 -3.82
C THR A 25 -0.84 13.65 -4.48
N PRO A 26 -0.62 14.95 -4.19
CA PRO A 26 -1.34 16.01 -4.85
C PRO A 26 -1.08 15.98 -6.36
N ASP A 27 -2.14 16.20 -7.12
CA ASP A 27 -2.08 16.25 -8.58
C ASP A 27 -1.02 17.25 -9.07
N ASP A 28 -0.28 16.87 -10.10
CA ASP A 28 0.79 17.65 -10.73
C ASP A 28 1.97 18.05 -9.82
N ALA A 29 1.96 17.68 -8.53
CA ALA A 29 3.06 17.98 -7.62
C ALA A 29 4.32 17.16 -7.91
N CYS A 30 4.16 15.96 -8.48
CA CYS A 30 5.22 14.99 -8.80
C CYS A 30 6.27 14.83 -7.68
N SER A 31 5.82 14.99 -6.44
CA SER A 31 6.67 15.03 -5.25
C SER A 31 5.91 14.41 -4.10
N TYR A 32 6.64 13.72 -3.24
CA TYR A 32 6.12 13.06 -2.06
C TYR A 32 6.65 13.73 -0.80
N GLU A 33 5.77 14.02 0.15
CA GLU A 33 6.10 14.49 1.49
C GLU A 33 5.30 13.70 2.53
N TYR A 34 5.99 12.96 3.40
CA TYR A 34 5.36 12.03 4.35
C TYR A 34 4.27 12.68 5.22
N SER A 35 4.56 13.86 5.78
CA SER A 35 3.65 14.61 6.65
C SER A 35 2.35 15.01 5.95
N ARG A 36 2.44 15.31 4.65
CA ARG A 36 1.36 15.76 3.77
C ARG A 36 0.57 14.58 3.22
N ASP A 37 1.26 13.54 2.74
CA ASP A 37 0.69 12.51 1.86
C ASP A 37 0.42 11.18 2.56
N CYS A 38 1.11 10.88 3.68
CA CYS A 38 0.93 9.60 4.36
C CYS A 38 -0.25 9.64 5.34
N HIS A 39 -1.47 9.55 4.81
CA HIS A 39 -2.68 9.43 5.59
C HIS A 39 -3.79 8.68 4.82
N ASP A 40 -4.81 8.19 5.52
CA ASP A 40 -6.00 7.63 4.86
C ASP A 40 -6.96 8.74 4.37
N THR A 41 -8.06 8.36 3.73
CA THR A 41 -9.08 9.29 3.24
C THR A 41 -9.80 10.11 4.33
N HIS A 42 -9.63 9.75 5.60
CA HIS A 42 -10.17 10.49 6.76
C HIS A 42 -9.10 11.33 7.46
N GLY A 43 -7.86 11.35 6.95
CA GLY A 43 -6.75 12.11 7.51
C GLY A 43 -6.02 11.42 8.68
N VAL A 44 -6.26 10.13 8.91
CA VAL A 44 -5.50 9.34 9.92
C VAL A 44 -4.07 9.16 9.41
N LYS A 45 -3.11 9.73 10.15
CA LYS A 45 -1.68 9.69 9.80
C LYS A 45 -1.11 8.27 9.80
N ASP A 46 -0.02 8.10 9.05
CA ASP A 46 0.72 6.84 8.90
C ASP A 46 -0.05 5.71 8.19
N MET A 47 -1.27 5.97 7.75
CA MET A 47 -2.12 5.03 7.03
C MET A 47 -1.84 5.07 5.51
N CYS A 48 -0.59 4.82 5.14
CA CYS A 48 -0.13 4.68 3.76
C CYS A 48 0.95 3.59 3.65
N VAL A 49 1.40 3.24 2.44
CA VAL A 49 2.41 2.19 2.25
C VAL A 49 3.75 2.48 2.96
N ALA A 50 4.20 3.73 2.98
CA ALA A 50 5.43 4.11 3.68
C ALA A 50 5.31 3.99 5.21
N GLY A 51 4.15 4.33 5.77
CA GLY A 51 3.88 4.16 7.20
C GLY A 51 3.74 2.68 7.57
N ALA A 52 3.11 1.88 6.71
CA ALA A 52 2.99 0.44 6.89
C ALA A 52 4.36 -0.25 6.93
N ILE A 53 5.27 0.08 6.02
CA ILE A 53 6.64 -0.46 6.00
C ILE A 53 7.35 -0.15 7.31
N GLN A 54 7.29 1.09 7.80
CA GLN A 54 7.90 1.46 9.09
C GLN A 54 7.30 0.67 10.26
N ASN A 55 5.97 0.56 10.31
CA ASN A 55 5.26 -0.16 11.37
C ASN A 55 5.64 -1.65 11.40
N PHE A 56 5.54 -2.35 10.27
CA PHE A 56 5.84 -3.78 10.22
C PHE A 56 7.34 -4.09 10.35
N THR A 57 8.23 -3.17 9.94
CA THR A 57 9.67 -3.29 10.20
C THR A 57 9.93 -3.23 11.71
N SER A 58 9.37 -2.24 12.41
CA SER A 58 9.52 -2.11 13.87
C SER A 58 8.97 -3.34 14.62
N GLN A 59 7.82 -3.87 14.21
CA GLN A 59 7.26 -5.10 14.79
C GLN A 59 8.21 -6.31 14.65
N LEU A 60 8.88 -6.44 13.50
CA LEU A 60 9.82 -7.54 13.24
C LEU A 60 11.17 -7.35 13.91
N GLU A 61 11.62 -6.12 14.17
CA GLU A 61 12.86 -5.87 14.92
C GLU A 61 12.76 -6.39 16.36
N HIS A 62 11.62 -6.18 17.01
CA HIS A 62 11.35 -6.69 18.36
C HIS A 62 11.20 -8.22 18.44
N TYR A 63 11.12 -8.93 17.31
CA TYR A 63 11.07 -10.39 17.26
C TYR A 63 12.26 -11.04 17.98
N ARG A 64 13.47 -10.48 17.81
CA ARG A 64 14.70 -11.05 18.39
C ARG A 64 14.73 -10.97 19.91
N GLU A 65 14.00 -10.03 20.50
CA GLU A 65 13.96 -9.78 21.94
C GLU A 65 12.86 -10.59 22.64
N GLY A 66 12.02 -11.29 21.87
CA GLY A 66 10.91 -12.09 22.39
C GLY A 66 9.74 -11.22 22.81
N THR A 67 8.89 -10.84 21.86
CA THR A 67 7.67 -10.10 22.17
C THR A 67 6.68 -10.99 22.93
N SER A 68 6.32 -10.62 24.15
CA SER A 68 5.26 -11.29 24.94
C SER A 68 3.84 -10.88 24.51
N ASP A 69 3.71 -9.93 23.58
CA ASP A 69 2.41 -9.44 23.11
C ASP A 69 1.84 -10.37 22.03
N ARG A 70 0.89 -11.22 22.44
CA ARG A 70 0.13 -12.15 21.58
C ARG A 70 -0.66 -11.46 20.45
N ARG A 71 -0.77 -10.14 20.44
CA ARG A 71 -1.49 -9.38 19.40
C ARG A 71 -0.69 -9.22 18.10
N TYR A 72 0.64 -9.32 18.15
CA TYR A 72 1.47 -9.23 16.94
C TYR A 72 1.65 -10.60 16.32
N ASN A 73 0.96 -10.83 15.20
CA ASN A 73 1.16 -12.02 14.39
C ASN A 73 2.36 -11.77 13.46
N MET A 74 3.52 -12.29 13.84
CA MET A 74 4.77 -12.08 13.10
C MET A 74 4.71 -12.61 11.66
N THR A 75 3.92 -13.66 11.42
CA THR A 75 3.67 -14.15 10.06
C THR A 75 2.93 -13.10 9.23
N GLU A 76 1.92 -12.43 9.80
CA GLU A 76 1.23 -11.34 9.11
C GLU A 76 2.18 -10.16 8.88
N ALA A 77 2.97 -9.77 9.89
CA ALA A 77 3.92 -8.67 9.75
C ALA A 77 4.93 -8.91 8.61
N LEU A 78 5.47 -10.13 8.48
CA LEU A 78 6.37 -10.50 7.39
C LEU A 78 5.68 -10.48 6.02
N LEU A 79 4.45 -10.99 5.95
CA LEU A 79 3.67 -11.00 4.70
C LEU A 79 3.30 -9.60 4.24
N PHE A 80 2.85 -8.75 5.17
CA PHE A 80 2.56 -7.34 4.91
C PHE A 80 3.80 -6.58 4.48
N LEU A 81 4.91 -6.68 5.22
CA LEU A 81 6.14 -5.99 4.86
C LEU A 81 6.63 -6.41 3.47
N SER A 82 6.64 -7.71 3.18
CA SER A 82 7.09 -8.23 1.88
C SER A 82 6.21 -7.74 0.72
N HIS A 83 4.91 -7.60 0.96
CA HIS A 83 3.96 -7.10 -0.02
C HIS A 83 4.08 -5.58 -0.23
N PHE A 84 4.10 -4.80 0.86
CA PHE A 84 4.19 -3.34 0.81
C PHE A 84 5.52 -2.85 0.25
N MET A 85 6.60 -3.62 0.43
CA MET A 85 7.86 -3.38 -0.28
C MET A 85 7.70 -3.54 -1.80
N GLY A 86 6.81 -4.40 -2.29
CA GLY A 86 6.46 -4.46 -3.71
C GLY A 86 5.64 -3.25 -4.15
N ASP A 87 4.58 -2.96 -3.39
CA ASP A 87 3.65 -1.86 -3.68
C ASP A 87 4.36 -0.51 -3.76
N ILE A 88 5.24 -0.17 -2.81
CA ILE A 88 5.94 1.13 -2.83
C ILE A 88 6.87 1.31 -4.05
N HIS A 89 7.34 0.21 -4.64
CA HIS A 89 8.16 0.25 -5.86
C HIS A 89 7.32 0.27 -7.14
N GLN A 90 6.01 0.06 -7.03
CA GLN A 90 5.06 0.15 -8.13
C GLN A 90 4.73 1.65 -8.36
N PRO A 91 5.10 2.26 -9.49
CA PRO A 91 4.99 3.71 -9.66
C PRO A 91 3.58 4.28 -9.52
N MET A 92 2.57 3.52 -9.93
CA MET A 92 1.16 3.93 -9.87
C MET A 92 0.51 3.71 -8.49
N HIS A 93 1.21 3.06 -7.55
CA HIS A 93 0.83 3.02 -6.13
C HIS A 93 1.31 4.28 -5.38
N VAL A 94 2.11 5.14 -6.01
CA VAL A 94 2.50 6.47 -5.51
C VAL A 94 2.12 7.50 -6.56
N GLY A 95 0.80 7.69 -6.71
CA GLY A 95 0.20 8.39 -7.84
C GLY A 95 -0.63 9.60 -7.43
N PHE A 96 -1.38 10.15 -8.38
CA PHE A 96 -2.26 11.29 -8.12
C PHE A 96 -3.54 10.83 -7.42
N THR A 97 -4.05 11.74 -6.59
CA THR A 97 -5.25 11.46 -5.79
C THR A 97 -6.49 11.39 -6.68
N THR A 98 -6.62 12.30 -7.66
CA THR A 98 -7.85 12.37 -8.47
C THR A 98 -7.98 11.25 -9.50
N ASP A 99 -6.89 10.62 -9.89
CA ASP A 99 -6.90 9.50 -10.84
C ASP A 99 -6.86 8.11 -10.17
N GLU A 100 -6.88 8.07 -8.83
CA GLU A 100 -6.73 6.88 -8.01
C GLU A 100 -5.47 6.08 -8.39
N GLY A 101 -4.34 6.77 -8.58
CA GLY A 101 -3.12 6.16 -9.09
C GLY A 101 -3.31 5.60 -10.50
N GLY A 102 -4.02 6.33 -11.37
CA GLY A 102 -4.33 5.93 -12.75
C GLY A 102 -5.35 4.80 -12.91
N ASN A 103 -6.10 4.45 -11.85
CA ASN A 103 -7.19 3.47 -11.96
C ASN A 103 -8.38 4.01 -12.74
N THR A 104 -8.62 5.33 -12.70
CA THR A 104 -9.70 5.98 -13.45
C THR A 104 -9.31 6.35 -14.89
N ILE A 105 -8.03 6.21 -15.25
CA ILE A 105 -7.52 6.46 -16.61
C ILE A 105 -7.73 5.22 -17.48
N ALA A 106 -8.83 5.20 -18.22
CA ALA A 106 -9.16 4.12 -19.14
C ALA A 106 -8.24 4.12 -20.37
N VAL A 107 -7.58 3.00 -20.64
CA VAL A 107 -6.67 2.82 -21.78
C VAL A 107 -7.00 1.55 -22.56
N ARG A 108 -6.38 1.42 -23.74
CA ARG A 108 -6.33 0.15 -24.47
C ARG A 108 -4.91 -0.39 -24.45
N TRP A 109 -4.74 -1.55 -23.83
CA TRP A 109 -3.48 -2.30 -23.88
C TRP A 109 -3.59 -3.34 -25.00
N PHE A 110 -2.88 -3.09 -26.10
CA PHE A 110 -3.08 -3.82 -27.36
C PHE A 110 -4.56 -3.85 -27.79
N ARG A 111 -5.19 -5.03 -27.82
CA ARG A 111 -6.59 -5.22 -28.24
C ARG A 111 -7.57 -5.24 -27.07
N HIS A 112 -7.09 -5.14 -25.83
CA HIS A 112 -7.89 -5.25 -24.61
C HIS A 112 -8.11 -3.89 -23.95
N LYS A 113 -9.29 -3.68 -23.37
CA LYS A 113 -9.56 -2.54 -22.49
C LYS A 113 -8.88 -2.77 -21.14
N SER A 114 -8.20 -1.77 -20.60
CA SER A 114 -7.52 -1.80 -19.30
C SER A 114 -7.55 -0.38 -18.68
N ASN A 115 -6.88 -0.18 -17.54
CA ASN A 115 -6.61 1.14 -16.98
C ASN A 115 -5.09 1.34 -16.84
N LEU A 116 -4.63 2.59 -16.67
CA LEU A 116 -3.20 2.90 -16.64
C LEU A 116 -2.48 2.17 -15.50
N HIS A 117 -3.12 2.12 -14.33
CA HIS A 117 -2.63 1.40 -13.16
C HIS A 117 -2.33 -0.08 -13.49
N HIS A 118 -3.29 -0.79 -14.06
CA HIS A 118 -3.15 -2.21 -14.39
C HIS A 118 -2.09 -2.48 -15.46
N VAL A 119 -1.94 -1.58 -16.44
CA VAL A 119 -0.89 -1.69 -17.47
C VAL A 119 0.50 -1.60 -16.84
N SER A 120 0.70 -0.69 -15.89
CA SER A 120 2.00 -0.52 -15.22
C SER A 120 2.42 -1.70 -14.32
N VAL A 121 1.46 -2.56 -13.93
CA VAL A 121 1.71 -3.78 -13.17
C VAL A 121 1.94 -4.99 -14.09
N SER A 122 1.37 -4.99 -15.29
CA SER A 122 1.36 -6.14 -16.22
C SER A 122 2.38 -6.04 -17.37
N GLY A 123 3.08 -4.90 -17.46
CA GLY A 123 4.00 -4.56 -18.55
C GLY A 123 5.43 -5.05 -18.34
#